data_AF-A0A4R6WGZ1-F1
#
_entry.id   AF-A0A4R6WGZ1-F1
#
_cell.length_a   1.000
_cell.length_b   1.000
_cell.length_c   1.000
_cell.angle_alpha   90.00
_cell.angle_beta   90.00
_cell.angle_gamma   90.00
#
_symmetry.space_group_name_H-M   'P 1'
#
loop_
_entity.id
_entity.type
_entity.pdbx_description
1 polymer ?
#
loop_
_entity_poly.entity_id
_entity_poly.type
_entity_poly.pdbx_seq_one_letter_code
_entity_poly.pdbx_strand_id
1 'polypeptide(L)'
;MRNQAITKRCRWRLSVLALTALGAAGCGPTLEPPQVEPRYSGVFLDITGPNPSRPTFLYDGAQCVPYARLVSGIELYGDAYSWWDGAAGRYQRGPLPAPGAVLVLSQTDRLRSGHVAVVSQVLNSREILVSHANWIPGQVLENQAVFDASPNNDWTMPRFYNLEHQVYGSIYPAHGFIYNVAAQGSLPPLVSGLTP
;
A
#
# COMPACT_ATOMS: atom_id res chain seq x y z
N MET A 1 -86.88 -22.35 -9.92
CA MET A 1 -85.72 -21.75 -10.62
C MET A 1 -84.97 -20.87 -9.62
N ARG A 2 -83.64 -21.08 -9.45
CA ARG A 2 -82.56 -20.19 -8.94
C ARG A 2 -82.88 -19.22 -7.77
N ASN A 3 -82.06 -18.99 -6.75
CA ASN A 3 -80.71 -19.43 -6.39
C ASN A 3 -80.51 -19.02 -4.92
N GLN A 4 -79.76 -19.81 -4.16
CA GLN A 4 -79.40 -19.51 -2.77
C GLN A 4 -78.18 -18.60 -2.68
N ALA A 5 -78.07 -17.82 -1.60
CA ALA A 5 -76.81 -17.30 -1.10
C ALA A 5 -76.86 -17.16 0.43
N ILE A 6 -76.43 -18.22 1.13
CA ILE A 6 -76.14 -18.21 2.57
C ILE A 6 -74.69 -17.74 2.75
N THR A 7 -74.50 -16.57 3.34
CA THR A 7 -73.18 -16.01 3.65
C THR A 7 -72.57 -16.69 4.88
N LYS A 8 -71.54 -17.51 4.66
CA LYS A 8 -70.72 -18.10 5.73
C LYS A 8 -69.70 -17.07 6.23
N ARG A 9 -69.71 -16.80 7.53
CA ARG A 9 -68.70 -15.98 8.23
C ARG A 9 -67.37 -16.74 8.24
N CYS A 10 -66.32 -16.15 7.66
CA CYS A 10 -64.95 -16.67 7.76
C CYS A 10 -64.17 -15.81 8.76
N ARG A 11 -63.80 -16.39 9.91
CA ARG A 11 -62.98 -15.76 10.95
C ARG A 11 -61.52 -15.84 10.49
N TRP A 12 -60.95 -14.72 10.04
CA TRP A 12 -59.51 -14.63 9.78
C TRP A 12 -58.77 -14.39 11.10
N ARG A 13 -58.00 -15.39 11.54
CA ARG A 13 -56.99 -15.23 12.59
C ARG A 13 -55.72 -14.68 11.92
N LEU A 14 -55.38 -13.42 12.18
CA LEU A 14 -54.10 -12.82 11.81
C LEU A 14 -53.03 -13.33 12.80
N SER A 15 -52.20 -14.26 12.35
CA SER A 15 -50.96 -14.61 13.06
C SER A 15 -49.87 -13.64 12.61
N VAL A 16 -49.43 -12.76 13.50
CA VAL A 16 -48.26 -11.90 13.28
C VAL A 16 -47.00 -12.72 13.58
N LEU A 17 -46.31 -13.17 12.53
CA LEU A 17 -44.97 -13.73 12.63
C LEU A 17 -43.97 -12.58 12.63
N ALA A 18 -43.43 -12.23 13.80
CA ALA A 18 -42.30 -11.34 13.92
C ALA A 18 -41.03 -12.07 13.49
N LEU A 19 -40.55 -11.83 12.26
CA LEU A 19 -39.20 -12.20 11.85
C LEU A 19 -38.21 -11.21 12.49
N THR A 20 -37.60 -11.60 13.59
CA THR A 20 -36.39 -10.94 14.10
C THR A 20 -35.22 -11.33 13.21
N ALA A 21 -34.84 -10.46 12.28
CA ALA A 21 -33.58 -10.58 11.56
C ALA A 21 -32.43 -10.19 12.51
N LEU A 22 -31.72 -11.20 13.03
CA LEU A 22 -30.42 -10.99 13.68
C LEU A 22 -29.43 -10.53 12.61
N GLY A 23 -29.10 -9.24 12.60
CA GLY A 23 -28.00 -8.71 11.82
C GLY A 23 -26.68 -9.21 12.40
N ALA A 24 -26.05 -10.17 11.73
CA ALA A 24 -24.65 -10.49 11.98
C ALA A 24 -23.80 -9.33 11.43
N ALA A 25 -23.41 -8.41 12.30
CA ALA A 25 -22.31 -7.50 12.03
C ALA A 25 -21.03 -8.35 11.98
N GLY A 26 -20.70 -8.86 10.80
CA GLY A 26 -19.42 -9.51 10.56
C GLY A 26 -18.32 -8.47 10.67
N CYS A 27 -17.54 -8.51 11.76
CA CYS A 27 -16.24 -7.88 11.78
C CYS A 27 -15.38 -8.56 10.70
N GLY A 28 -15.25 -7.93 9.53
CA GLY A 28 -14.26 -8.34 8.56
C GLY A 28 -12.86 -8.29 9.20
N PRO A 29 -11.91 -9.11 8.74
CA PRO A 29 -10.55 -9.04 9.23
C PRO A 29 -10.02 -7.62 9.01
N THR A 30 -9.47 -7.02 10.07
CA THR A 30 -8.68 -5.79 9.96
C THR A 30 -7.56 -6.10 8.98
N LEU A 31 -7.50 -5.36 7.87
CA LEU A 31 -6.33 -5.40 7.01
C LEU A 31 -5.20 -4.87 7.89
N GLU A 32 -4.26 -5.73 8.25
CA GLU A 32 -3.05 -5.33 8.95
C GLU A 32 -1.88 -5.70 8.03
N PRO A 33 -0.86 -4.83 7.87
CA PRO A 33 0.30 -5.20 7.08
C PRO A 33 0.91 -6.50 7.64
N PRO A 34 1.52 -7.33 6.79
CA PRO A 34 2.09 -8.60 7.23
C PRO A 34 3.06 -8.38 8.39
N GLN A 35 2.78 -9.02 9.53
CA GLN A 35 3.58 -8.97 10.76
C GLN A 35 4.87 -9.82 10.66
N VAL A 36 5.30 -10.17 9.45
CA VAL A 36 6.56 -10.86 9.25
C VAL A 36 7.64 -9.80 9.42
N GLU A 37 8.39 -9.86 10.54
CA GLU A 37 9.68 -9.18 10.72
C GLU A 37 10.35 -9.14 9.36
N PRO A 38 10.36 -7.99 8.68
CA PRO A 38 10.89 -7.97 7.35
C PRO A 38 12.31 -8.44 7.50
N ARG A 39 12.74 -9.40 6.67
CA ARG A 39 14.16 -9.66 6.51
C ARG A 39 14.72 -8.44 5.77
N TYR A 40 14.72 -7.32 6.47
CA TYR A 40 15.58 -6.20 6.23
C TYR A 40 16.95 -6.82 6.21
N SER A 41 17.49 -6.98 5.00
CA SER A 41 18.92 -7.18 4.85
C SER A 41 19.56 -6.15 5.77
N GLY A 42 20.54 -6.55 6.60
CA GLY A 42 21.15 -5.73 7.66
C GLY A 42 21.77 -4.39 7.22
N VAL A 43 21.45 -3.95 6.00
CA VAL A 43 21.56 -2.63 5.39
C VAL A 43 20.51 -1.63 5.92
N PHE A 44 19.69 -1.98 6.92
CA PHE A 44 19.18 -0.97 7.88
C PHE A 44 20.31 -0.58 8.87
N LEU A 45 21.51 -0.33 8.34
CA LEU A 45 22.55 0.42 9.04
C LEU A 45 22.06 1.87 9.11
N ASP A 46 21.45 2.21 10.24
CA ASP A 46 21.40 3.57 10.77
C ASP A 46 21.06 4.66 9.72
N ILE A 47 19.86 4.60 9.15
CA ILE A 47 19.37 5.59 8.15
C ILE A 47 19.05 6.94 8.83
N THR A 48 19.09 6.98 10.17
CA THR A 48 18.93 8.19 10.98
C THR A 48 20.21 9.00 11.15
N GLY A 49 21.37 8.46 10.74
CA GLY A 49 22.64 9.15 10.79
C GLY A 49 23.16 9.58 9.41
N PRO A 50 23.90 10.70 9.29
CA PRO A 50 24.76 10.92 8.13
C PRO A 50 25.80 9.80 8.12
N ASN A 51 25.61 8.76 7.31
CA ASN A 51 26.58 7.69 7.17
C ASN A 51 27.67 8.13 6.18
N PRO A 52 28.89 8.48 6.63
CA PRO A 52 29.97 8.95 5.75
C PRO A 52 30.49 7.87 4.79
N SER A 53 30.00 6.63 4.93
CA SER A 53 30.37 5.50 4.07
C SER A 53 29.45 5.32 2.85
N ARG A 54 28.40 6.15 2.68
CA ARG A 54 27.56 6.10 1.48
C ARG A 54 28.26 6.89 0.36
N PRO A 55 28.75 6.23 -0.71
CA PRO A 55 29.40 6.95 -1.78
C PRO A 55 28.40 7.89 -2.44
N THR A 56 28.68 9.19 -2.38
CA THR A 56 27.90 10.27 -3.01
C THR A 56 27.70 10.04 -4.52
N PHE A 57 28.58 9.24 -5.14
CA PHE A 57 28.53 8.84 -6.55
C PHE A 57 27.39 7.86 -6.91
N LEU A 58 26.67 7.27 -5.93
CA LEU A 58 25.50 6.42 -6.20
C LEU A 58 24.22 7.22 -6.49
N TYR A 59 24.25 8.54 -6.30
CA TYR A 59 23.04 9.37 -6.27
C TYR A 59 22.88 10.28 -7.48
N ASP A 60 23.95 10.56 -8.24
CA ASP A 60 23.85 11.30 -9.50
C ASP A 60 23.21 10.40 -10.57
N GLY A 61 22.00 10.76 -11.01
CA GLY A 61 21.21 9.97 -11.97
C GLY A 61 20.43 8.77 -11.38
N ALA A 62 20.38 8.62 -10.04
CA ALA A 62 19.64 7.54 -9.40
C ALA A 62 18.15 7.58 -9.77
N GLN A 63 17.64 6.51 -10.36
CA GLN A 63 16.23 6.35 -10.73
C GLN A 63 15.44 5.73 -9.57
N CYS A 64 14.14 6.03 -9.47
CA CYS A 64 13.29 5.55 -8.37
C CYS A 64 13.27 4.01 -8.26
N VAL A 65 13.20 3.31 -9.40
CA VAL A 65 13.15 1.84 -9.45
C VAL A 65 14.43 1.17 -8.94
N PRO A 66 15.63 1.44 -9.51
CA PRO A 66 16.89 0.92 -8.96
C PRO A 66 17.11 1.24 -7.48
N TYR A 67 16.77 2.47 -7.05
CA TYR A 67 16.85 2.87 -5.66
C TYR A 67 15.92 2.02 -4.77
N ALA A 68 14.65 1.90 -5.14
CA ALA A 68 13.67 1.14 -4.37
C ALA A 68 14.06 -0.33 -4.24
N ARG A 69 14.60 -0.95 -5.30
CA ARG A 69 15.11 -2.32 -5.24
C ARG A 69 16.25 -2.46 -4.22
N LEU A 70 17.23 -1.56 -4.28
CA LEU A 70 18.39 -1.57 -3.39
C LEU A 70 17.97 -1.47 -1.92
N VAL A 71 17.02 -0.58 -1.61
CA VAL A 71 16.61 -0.29 -0.23
C VAL A 71 15.60 -1.30 0.30
N SER A 72 14.63 -1.73 -0.50
CA SER A 72 13.57 -2.65 -0.06
C SER A 72 13.95 -4.13 -0.17
N GLY A 73 14.89 -4.48 -1.04
CA GLY A 73 15.19 -5.87 -1.40
C GLY A 73 14.17 -6.51 -2.35
N ILE A 74 13.19 -5.77 -2.86
CA ILE A 74 12.24 -6.27 -3.85
C ILE A 74 12.91 -6.33 -5.24
N GLU A 75 12.85 -7.48 -5.89
CA GLU A 75 13.47 -7.76 -7.18
C GLU A 75 12.46 -7.68 -8.34
N LEU A 76 11.84 -6.51 -8.46
CA LEU A 76 10.98 -6.14 -9.59
C LEU A 76 11.69 -5.16 -10.52
N TYR A 77 11.31 -5.15 -11.78
CA TYR A 77 12.00 -4.41 -12.85
C TYR A 77 10.96 -3.82 -13.82
N GLY A 78 11.40 -2.88 -14.66
CA GLY A 78 10.54 -2.15 -15.58
C GLY A 78 10.04 -0.83 -14.99
N ASP A 79 9.03 -0.24 -15.62
CA ASP A 79 8.40 0.99 -15.15
C ASP A 79 7.80 0.83 -13.76
N ALA A 80 7.85 1.90 -12.97
CA ALA A 80 7.41 1.89 -11.58
C ALA A 80 5.93 1.49 -11.42
N TYR A 81 5.03 1.96 -12.29
CA TYR A 81 3.61 1.59 -12.19
C TYR A 81 3.37 0.08 -12.41
N SER A 82 4.19 -0.57 -13.25
CA SER A 82 4.02 -1.98 -13.59
C SER A 82 4.40 -2.93 -12.44
N TRP A 83 5.08 -2.41 -11.41
CA TRP A 83 5.43 -3.17 -10.22
C TRP A 83 4.23 -3.71 -9.47
N TRP A 84 3.09 -3.02 -9.50
CA TRP A 84 1.88 -3.48 -8.82
C TRP A 84 1.43 -4.85 -9.34
N ASP A 85 1.32 -4.98 -10.66
CA ASP A 85 0.95 -6.24 -11.29
C ASP A 85 2.12 -7.24 -11.25
N GLY A 86 3.36 -6.76 -11.44
CA GLY A 86 4.57 -7.60 -11.36
C GLY A 86 4.81 -8.25 -9.99
N ALA A 87 4.28 -7.66 -8.92
CA ALA A 87 4.32 -8.22 -7.57
C ALA A 87 3.28 -9.33 -7.36
N ALA A 88 2.19 -9.36 -8.12
CA ALA A 88 1.13 -10.34 -7.94
C ALA A 88 1.66 -11.78 -7.99
N GLY A 89 1.35 -12.58 -6.97
CA GLY A 89 1.82 -13.98 -6.86
C GLY A 89 3.30 -14.14 -6.52
N ARG A 90 4.08 -13.06 -6.43
CA ARG A 90 5.51 -13.09 -6.05
C ARG A 90 5.73 -12.49 -4.67
N TYR A 91 5.15 -11.31 -4.44
CA TYR A 91 5.22 -10.54 -3.21
C TYR A 91 3.81 -10.27 -2.69
N GLN A 92 3.67 -10.12 -1.38
CA GLN A 92 2.42 -9.63 -0.79
C GLN A 92 2.19 -8.16 -1.16
N ARG A 93 0.91 -7.81 -1.31
CA ARG A 93 0.44 -6.45 -1.60
C ARG A 93 -0.70 -6.07 -0.68
N GLY A 94 -0.82 -4.80 -0.36
CA GLY A 94 -1.89 -4.31 0.50
C GLY A 94 -2.03 -2.79 0.50
N PRO A 95 -3.09 -2.26 1.13
CA PRO A 95 -3.36 -0.82 1.17
C PRO A 95 -2.66 -0.10 2.34
N LEU A 96 -2.04 -0.84 3.27
CA LEU A 96 -1.48 -0.23 4.48
C LEU A 96 0.05 -0.09 4.40
N PRO A 97 0.60 1.02 4.90
CA PRO A 97 2.04 1.21 4.94
C PRO A 97 2.66 0.30 6.01
N ALA A 98 3.90 -0.12 5.74
CA ALA A 98 4.78 -0.73 6.72
C ALA A 98 6.21 -0.26 6.41
N PRO A 99 7.10 -0.13 7.40
CA PRO A 99 8.49 0.22 7.12
C PRO A 99 9.13 -0.75 6.11
N GLY A 100 9.91 -0.24 5.18
CA GLY A 100 10.48 -0.92 4.01
C GLY A 100 9.50 -1.41 2.95
N ALA A 101 8.18 -1.24 3.12
CA ALA A 101 7.24 -1.46 2.04
C ALA A 101 7.45 -0.43 0.93
N VAL A 102 7.14 -0.80 -0.31
CA VAL A 102 7.26 0.09 -1.47
C VAL A 102 5.87 0.62 -1.83
N LEU A 103 5.67 1.93 -1.65
CA LEU A 103 4.51 2.65 -2.17
C LEU A 103 4.62 2.73 -3.70
N VAL A 104 3.59 2.26 -4.40
CA VAL A 104 3.52 2.28 -5.87
C VAL A 104 2.52 3.31 -6.33
N LEU A 105 3.01 4.38 -6.96
CA LEU A 105 2.20 5.41 -7.59
C LEU A 105 1.81 5.00 -9.00
N SER A 106 0.55 5.26 -9.35
CA SER A 106 -0.03 4.93 -10.65
C SER A 106 0.54 5.82 -11.76
N GLN A 107 0.44 5.31 -12.98
CA GLN A 107 0.73 6.07 -14.19
C GLN A 107 -0.27 7.23 -14.35
N THR A 108 0.26 8.42 -14.63
CA THR A 108 -0.54 9.62 -14.95
C THR A 108 0.19 10.46 -16.00
N ASP A 109 -0.42 11.51 -16.54
CA ASP A 109 0.25 12.39 -17.52
C ASP A 109 1.54 13.04 -16.99
N ARG A 110 1.58 13.30 -15.68
CA ARG A 110 2.74 13.85 -14.95
C ARG A 110 3.70 12.77 -14.42
N LEU A 111 3.27 11.52 -14.34
CA LEU A 111 4.07 10.35 -13.95
C LEU A 111 3.92 9.26 -15.00
N ARG A 112 4.51 9.46 -16.19
CA ARG A 112 4.32 8.54 -17.33
C ARG A 112 4.88 7.15 -17.10
N SER A 113 5.86 6.99 -16.21
CA SER A 113 6.38 5.68 -15.79
C SER A 113 5.86 5.27 -14.40
N GLY A 114 4.89 5.99 -13.83
CA GLY A 114 4.55 5.90 -12.40
C GLY A 114 5.69 6.40 -11.52
N HIS A 115 5.67 6.02 -10.24
CA HIS A 115 6.78 6.26 -9.32
C HIS A 115 6.74 5.28 -8.15
N VAL A 116 7.89 4.95 -7.58
CA VAL A 116 7.97 4.12 -6.36
C VAL A 116 8.74 4.84 -5.27
N ALA A 117 8.30 4.65 -4.02
CA ALA A 117 8.96 5.18 -2.84
C ALA A 117 8.97 4.15 -1.72
N VAL A 118 10.08 4.05 -0.99
CA VAL A 118 10.22 3.08 0.11
C VAL A 118 9.82 3.76 1.41
N VAL A 119 8.90 3.17 2.16
CA VAL A 119 8.51 3.68 3.48
C VAL A 119 9.70 3.54 4.43
N SER A 120 10.23 4.65 4.94
CA SER A 120 11.28 4.60 5.97
C SER A 120 10.67 4.47 7.36
N GLN A 121 9.52 5.13 7.60
CA GLN A 121 8.83 5.11 8.89
C GLN A 121 7.33 5.33 8.72
N VAL A 122 6.53 4.68 9.57
CA VAL A 122 5.10 4.99 9.72
C VAL A 122 4.93 5.87 10.95
N LEU A 123 4.43 7.09 10.79
CA LEU A 123 4.26 8.04 11.89
C LEU A 123 2.90 7.86 12.56
N ASN A 124 1.85 7.70 11.75
CA ASN A 124 0.49 7.44 12.20
C ASN A 124 -0.33 6.85 11.04
N SER A 125 -1.66 6.74 11.22
CA SER A 125 -2.55 6.12 10.24
C SER A 125 -2.63 6.85 8.90
N ARG A 126 -2.23 8.13 8.84
CA ARG A 126 -2.30 9.02 7.67
C ARG A 126 -0.98 9.60 7.24
N GLU A 127 0.09 9.42 8.01
CA GLU A 127 1.38 10.02 7.72
C GLU A 127 2.50 8.99 7.81
N ILE A 128 3.34 9.01 6.78
CA ILE A 128 4.54 8.19 6.66
C ILE A 128 5.70 9.06 6.21
N LEU A 129 6.90 8.57 6.47
CA LEU A 129 8.12 9.06 5.85
C LEU A 129 8.54 8.07 4.77
N VAL A 130 8.97 8.58 3.63
CA VAL A 130 9.47 7.76 2.52
C VAL A 130 10.82 8.24 2.04
N SER A 131 11.61 7.32 1.51
CA SER A 131 12.84 7.61 0.79
C SER A 131 12.71 7.13 -0.65
N HIS A 132 13.14 7.96 -1.59
CA HIS A 132 12.98 7.73 -3.04
C HIS A 132 13.97 8.58 -3.85
N ALA A 133 14.18 8.19 -5.10
CA ALA A 133 15.10 8.86 -6.01
C ALA A 133 14.36 9.45 -7.21
N ASN A 134 14.95 10.46 -7.85
CA ASN A 134 14.46 11.11 -9.08
C ASN A 134 13.07 11.74 -9.00
N TRP A 135 12.56 12.03 -7.80
CA TRP A 135 11.37 12.87 -7.65
C TRP A 135 11.68 14.32 -8.05
N ILE A 136 12.84 14.78 -7.62
CA ILE A 136 13.57 15.90 -8.23
C ILE A 136 14.67 15.27 -9.07
N PRO A 137 14.86 15.68 -10.34
CA PRO A 137 15.83 15.07 -11.22
C PRO A 137 17.23 14.94 -10.60
N GLY A 138 17.77 13.72 -10.58
CA GLY A 138 19.11 13.42 -10.07
C GLY A 138 19.28 13.48 -8.55
N GLN A 139 18.19 13.61 -7.77
CA GLN A 139 18.26 13.67 -6.30
C GLN A 139 17.68 12.42 -5.65
N VAL A 140 18.24 12.07 -4.50
CA VAL A 140 17.59 11.19 -3.52
C VAL A 140 17.04 12.04 -2.40
N LEU A 141 15.75 11.89 -2.15
CA LEU A 141 15.06 12.49 -1.02
C LEU A 141 14.87 11.40 0.02
N GLU A 142 15.42 11.62 1.21
CA GLU A 142 15.27 10.73 2.35
C GLU A 142 14.25 11.29 3.33
N ASN A 143 13.43 10.41 3.92
CA ASN A 143 12.46 10.77 4.95
C ASN A 143 11.52 11.92 4.55
N GLN A 144 11.10 11.98 3.28
CA GLN A 144 10.10 12.93 2.84
C GLN A 144 8.75 12.55 3.44
N ALA A 145 8.07 13.51 4.06
CA ALA A 145 6.74 13.31 4.61
C ALA A 145 5.70 13.12 3.51
N VAL A 146 4.81 12.14 3.70
CA VAL A 146 3.68 11.85 2.83
C VAL A 146 2.44 11.71 3.69
N PHE A 147 1.38 12.42 3.28
CA PHE A 147 0.08 12.40 3.94
C PHE A 147 -0.96 11.73 3.03
N ASP A 148 -1.78 10.85 3.58
CA ASP A 148 -2.92 10.27 2.90
C ASP A 148 -4.17 11.16 3.01
N ALA A 149 -4.53 11.77 1.88
CA ALA A 149 -5.74 12.58 1.75
C ALA A 149 -6.97 11.77 1.34
N SER A 150 -6.87 10.44 1.22
CA SER A 150 -8.00 9.60 0.83
C SER A 150 -9.13 9.68 1.88
N PRO A 151 -10.40 9.70 1.45
CA PRO A 151 -11.53 9.73 2.38
C PRO A 151 -11.60 8.46 3.24
N ASN A 152 -11.15 7.33 2.70
CA ASN A 152 -11.27 6.01 3.35
C ASN A 152 -10.03 5.59 4.14
N ASN A 153 -8.97 6.41 4.18
CA ASN A 153 -7.67 6.04 4.76
C ASN A 153 -7.04 4.79 4.12
N ASP A 154 -7.19 4.66 2.81
CA ASP A 154 -6.76 3.52 2.01
C ASP A 154 -5.51 3.82 1.17
N TRP A 155 -4.86 4.96 1.42
CA TRP A 155 -3.63 5.40 0.75
C TRP A 155 -3.76 5.53 -0.77
N THR A 156 -4.96 5.68 -1.30
CA THR A 156 -5.19 5.90 -2.74
C THR A 156 -4.87 7.33 -3.19
N MET A 157 -4.76 8.29 -2.25
CA MET A 157 -4.56 9.71 -2.55
C MET A 157 -3.41 10.36 -1.74
N PRO A 158 -2.18 9.82 -1.80
CA PRO A 158 -1.04 10.39 -1.10
C PRO A 158 -0.64 11.76 -1.67
N ARG A 159 -0.18 12.64 -0.77
CA ARG A 159 0.38 13.96 -1.08
C ARG A 159 1.77 14.04 -0.47
N PHE A 160 2.75 14.45 -1.26
CA PHE A 160 4.14 14.57 -0.83
C PHE A 160 4.40 15.98 -0.32
N TYR A 161 5.08 16.09 0.81
CA TYR A 161 5.44 17.37 1.39
C TYR A 161 6.53 18.05 0.56
N ASN A 162 6.26 19.26 0.07
CA ASN A 162 7.25 20.09 -0.60
C ASN A 162 7.95 20.95 0.45
N LEU A 163 9.25 20.71 0.66
CA LEU A 163 10.03 21.44 1.65
C LEU A 163 10.22 22.92 1.29
N GLU A 164 10.43 23.22 0.00
CA GLU A 164 10.66 24.59 -0.50
C GLU A 164 9.44 25.49 -0.29
N HIS A 165 8.24 24.96 -0.57
CA HIS A 165 6.98 25.70 -0.43
C HIS A 165 6.26 25.46 0.90
N GLN A 166 6.80 24.59 1.75
CA GLN A 166 6.26 24.24 3.07
C GLN A 166 4.79 23.78 3.06
N VAL A 167 4.39 23.05 2.01
CA VAL A 167 3.02 22.58 1.81
C VAL A 167 2.99 21.19 1.21
N TYR A 168 1.91 20.44 1.48
CA TYR A 168 1.63 19.21 0.75
C TYR A 168 1.21 19.52 -0.69
N GLY A 169 1.90 18.90 -1.66
CA GLY A 169 1.65 19.08 -3.09
C GLY A 169 0.34 18.44 -3.56
N SER A 170 0.23 18.19 -4.86
CA SER A 170 -0.94 17.53 -5.46
C SER A 170 -1.12 16.09 -4.97
N ILE A 171 -2.33 15.55 -5.10
CA ILE A 171 -2.61 14.12 -4.91
C ILE A 171 -1.90 13.33 -5.99
N TYR A 172 -1.23 12.22 -5.67
CA TYR A 172 -0.67 11.27 -6.64
C TYR A 172 -1.40 9.94 -6.49
N PRO A 173 -2.23 9.50 -7.46
CA PRO A 173 -2.94 8.22 -7.34
C PRO A 173 -1.96 7.08 -7.09
N ALA A 174 -2.31 6.20 -6.16
CA ALA A 174 -1.48 5.07 -5.76
C ALA A 174 -2.26 3.76 -5.84
N HIS A 175 -1.54 2.69 -6.16
CA HIS A 175 -2.09 1.33 -6.12
C HIS A 175 -2.09 0.75 -4.70
N GLY A 176 -1.10 1.13 -3.90
CA GLY A 176 -0.89 0.61 -2.55
C GLY A 176 0.58 0.30 -2.29
N PHE A 177 0.82 -0.68 -1.44
CA PHE A 177 2.14 -1.06 -0.95
C PHE A 177 2.49 -2.48 -1.36
N ILE A 178 3.73 -2.69 -1.78
CA ILE A 178 4.36 -4.00 -1.97
C ILE A 178 5.24 -4.27 -0.76
N TYR A 179 5.07 -5.43 -0.14
CA TYR A 179 5.89 -5.86 0.99
C TYR A 179 6.99 -6.80 0.51
N ASN A 180 8.20 -6.71 1.09
CA ASN A 180 9.25 -7.70 0.85
C ASN A 180 8.98 -9.00 1.62
N VAL A 181 7.81 -9.57 1.36
CA VAL A 181 7.31 -10.83 1.92
C VAL A 181 6.76 -11.62 0.75
N ALA A 182 7.20 -12.87 0.62
CA ALA A 182 6.71 -13.77 -0.41
C ALA A 182 5.17 -13.91 -0.32
N ALA A 183 4.51 -13.90 -1.48
CA ALA A 183 3.11 -14.29 -1.56
C ALA A 183 2.93 -15.73 -1.06
N GLN A 184 1.77 -16.07 -0.48
CA GLN A 184 1.54 -17.44 -0.03
C GLN A 184 1.63 -18.42 -1.20
N GLY A 185 2.45 -19.46 -1.06
CA GLY A 185 2.73 -20.42 -2.13
C GLY A 185 3.87 -20.01 -3.09
N SER A 186 4.47 -18.83 -2.95
CA SER A 186 5.75 -18.51 -3.59
C SER A 186 6.91 -18.88 -2.66
N LEU A 187 7.89 -19.61 -3.19
CA LEU A 187 9.19 -19.72 -2.52
C LEU A 187 9.79 -18.31 -2.48
N PRO A 188 10.33 -17.85 -1.33
CA PRO A 188 11.05 -16.59 -1.30
C PRO A 188 12.18 -16.66 -2.34
N PRO A 189 12.44 -15.57 -3.09
CA PRO A 189 13.60 -15.54 -3.99
C PRO A 189 14.84 -15.90 -3.17
N LEU A 190 15.51 -16.99 -3.58
CA LEU A 190 16.72 -17.45 -2.92
C LEU A 190 17.77 -16.36 -3.11
N VAL A 191 18.11 -15.67 -2.01
CA VAL A 191 19.24 -14.75 -1.98
C VAL A 191 20.48 -15.59 -2.23
N SER A 192 20.95 -15.55 -3.47
CA SER A 192 22.16 -16.27 -3.88
C SER A 192 23.36 -15.50 -3.37
N GLY A 193 23.80 -15.82 -2.16
CA GLY A 193 25.06 -15.33 -1.62
C GLY A 193 24.98 -14.99 -0.14
N LEU A 194 25.38 -15.95 0.69
CA LEU A 194 26.10 -15.79 1.96
C LEU A 194 26.45 -17.21 2.42
N THR A 195 27.49 -17.79 1.82
CA THR A 195 28.29 -18.81 2.49
C THR A 195 29.27 -18.09 3.42
N PRO A 196 29.45 -18.56 4.67
CA PRO A 196 30.40 -17.99 5.62
C PRO A 196 31.86 -18.13 5.14
#